data_AF-A0A920LDQ4-F1
#
_entry.id   AF-A0A920LDQ4-F1
#
_cell.length_a   1.000
_cell.length_b   1.000
_cell.length_c   1.000
_cell.angle_alpha   90.00
_cell.angle_beta   90.00
_cell.angle_gamma   90.00
#
_symmetry.space_group_name_H-M   'P 1'
#
loop_
_entity.id
_entity.type
_entity.pdbx_description
1 polymer ?
#
loop_
_entity_poly.entity_id
_entity_poly.type
_entity_poly.pdbx_seq_one_letter_code
_entity_poly.pdbx_strand_id
1 'polypeptide(L)'
;MDLKANPDKNSSGSVLEAYLDKGRGYVSTMLVQNGSLKIGDYLLAGKTSGKVKAMFDESGKTIKIATPSTPVSVLGLDGAPQAGDPFKVLEDEKEAKLIASKRTQLVREQNVRTQKQLTLDEIGRRIAIGDFKELK
;
A
#
# COMPACT_ATOMS: atom_id res chain seq x y z
N MET A 1 26.94 -10.14 -1.37
CA MET A 1 25.63 -9.55 -1.03
C MET A 1 24.87 -10.61 -0.26
N ASP A 2 24.96 -10.59 1.06
CA ASP A 2 24.32 -11.57 1.93
C ASP A 2 23.07 -10.96 2.54
N LEU A 3 21.99 -10.94 1.76
CA LEU A 3 20.65 -10.59 2.26
C LEU A 3 20.15 -11.76 3.12
N LYS A 4 20.56 -11.77 4.39
CA LYS A 4 20.00 -12.68 5.40
C LYS A 4 18.69 -12.10 5.91
N ALA A 5 17.58 -12.57 5.34
CA ALA A 5 16.26 -12.31 5.91
C ALA A 5 16.13 -13.05 7.24
N ASN A 6 15.83 -12.34 8.33
CA ASN A 6 15.56 -12.95 9.62
C ASN A 6 14.04 -13.21 9.74
N PRO A 7 13.58 -14.48 9.79
CA PRO A 7 12.16 -14.82 9.83
C PRO A 7 11.49 -14.57 11.19
N ASP A 8 12.26 -14.37 12.27
CA ASP A 8 11.75 -14.18 13.64
C ASP A 8 11.36 -12.72 13.95
N LYS A 9 11.65 -11.81 13.02
CA LYS A 9 11.31 -10.38 13.17
C LYS A 9 9.92 -10.08 12.60
N ASN A 10 9.39 -8.92 12.97
CA ASN A 10 8.17 -8.38 12.36
C ASN A 10 8.33 -8.29 10.85
N SER A 11 7.29 -8.72 10.14
CA SER A 11 7.32 -8.78 8.69
C SER A 11 7.46 -7.39 8.05
N SER A 12 8.29 -7.30 7.03
CA SER A 12 8.37 -6.14 6.16
C SER A 12 8.60 -6.54 4.71
N GLY A 13 8.21 -5.66 3.80
CA GLY A 13 8.38 -5.87 2.37
C GLY A 13 7.66 -4.81 1.55
N SER A 14 7.18 -5.20 0.38
CA SER A 14 6.58 -4.29 -0.59
C SER A 14 5.24 -4.80 -1.11
N VAL A 15 4.33 -3.87 -1.37
CA VAL A 15 3.07 -4.16 -2.06
C VAL A 15 3.34 -4.38 -3.53
N LEU A 16 2.84 -5.47 -4.08
CA LEU A 16 2.88 -5.75 -5.52
C LEU A 16 1.65 -5.14 -6.20
N GLU A 17 0.47 -5.42 -5.68
CA GLU A 17 -0.81 -5.00 -6.23
C GLU A 17 -1.88 -4.96 -5.13
N ALA A 18 -2.92 -4.17 -5.34
CA ALA A 18 -4.06 -4.11 -4.46
C ALA A 18 -5.34 -3.81 -5.23
N TYR A 19 -6.44 -4.45 -4.83
CA TYR A 19 -7.74 -4.28 -5.46
C TYR A 19 -8.87 -4.47 -4.43
N LEU A 20 -10.06 -3.96 -4.78
CA LEU A 20 -11.26 -4.17 -4.00
C LEU A 20 -12.02 -5.38 -4.54
N ASP A 21 -12.11 -6.43 -3.75
CA ASP A 21 -12.93 -7.60 -4.05
C ASP A 21 -14.36 -7.38 -3.52
N LYS A 22 -15.34 -7.47 -4.43
CA LYS A 22 -16.76 -7.26 -4.12
C LYS A 22 -17.27 -8.41 -3.25
N GLY A 23 -17.31 -8.17 -1.94
CA GLY A 23 -17.82 -9.09 -0.94
C GLY A 23 -16.78 -9.55 0.07
N ARG A 24 -15.49 -9.51 -0.28
CA ARG A 24 -14.39 -9.84 0.65
C ARG A 24 -13.74 -8.61 1.26
N GLY A 25 -13.71 -7.49 0.54
CA GLY A 25 -13.04 -6.25 0.95
C GLY A 25 -11.74 -6.03 0.19
N TYR A 26 -10.84 -5.21 0.75
CA TYR A 26 -9.56 -4.92 0.10
C TYR A 26 -8.60 -6.10 0.21
N VAL A 27 -8.14 -6.56 -0.95
CA VAL A 27 -7.11 -7.59 -1.11
C VAL A 27 -5.85 -6.91 -1.59
N SER A 28 -4.70 -7.30 -1.04
CA SER A 28 -3.40 -6.79 -1.45
C SER A 28 -2.40 -7.91 -1.54
N THR A 29 -1.80 -8.08 -2.72
CA THR A 29 -0.69 -9.01 -2.93
C THR A 29 0.59 -8.30 -2.52
N MET A 30 1.34 -8.91 -1.61
CA MET A 30 2.52 -8.32 -0.99
C MET A 30 3.67 -9.33 -1.04
N LEU A 31 4.88 -8.84 -1.25
CA LEU A 31 6.09 -9.65 -1.19
C LEU A 31 6.74 -9.49 0.19
N VAL A 32 6.75 -10.56 0.99
CA VAL A 32 7.47 -10.56 2.26
C VAL A 32 8.97 -10.61 1.99
N GLN A 33 9.73 -9.62 2.44
CA GLN A 33 11.19 -9.56 2.23
C GLN A 33 11.95 -9.92 3.51
N ASN A 34 11.42 -9.54 4.67
CA ASN A 34 11.99 -9.86 5.97
C ASN A 34 10.89 -10.28 6.95
N GLY A 35 11.25 -11.06 7.97
CA GLY A 35 10.31 -11.53 8.97
C GLY A 35 9.30 -12.53 8.41
N SER A 36 8.31 -12.88 9.22
CA SER A 36 7.20 -13.74 8.80
C SER A 36 5.88 -13.04 9.05
N LEU A 37 5.03 -12.96 8.04
CA LEU A 37 3.69 -12.38 8.17
C LEU A 37 2.73 -13.46 8.67
N LYS A 38 1.87 -13.13 9.65
CA LYS A 38 0.91 -14.08 10.24
C LYS A 38 -0.50 -13.51 10.22
N ILE A 39 -1.48 -14.42 10.25
CA ILE A 39 -2.88 -14.02 10.45
C ILE A 39 -3.02 -13.38 11.84
N GLY A 40 -3.67 -12.22 11.90
CA GLY A 40 -3.86 -11.45 13.12
C GLY A 40 -2.88 -10.29 13.30
N ASP A 41 -1.81 -10.23 12.49
CA ASP A 41 -0.85 -9.14 12.54
C ASP A 41 -1.49 -7.81 12.11
N TYR A 42 -1.03 -6.71 12.72
CA TYR A 42 -1.39 -5.36 12.28
C TYR A 42 -0.37 -4.87 11.27
N LEU A 43 -0.86 -4.53 10.08
CA LEU A 43 -0.05 -4.17 8.95
C LEU A 43 -0.30 -2.71 8.57
N LEU A 44 0.80 -2.00 8.30
CA LEU A 44 0.81 -0.66 7.75
C LEU A 44 1.42 -0.73 6.35
N ALA A 45 0.64 -0.41 5.30
CA ALA A 45 1.08 -0.35 3.91
C ALA A 45 0.87 1.06 3.37
N GLY A 46 1.95 1.79 3.11
CA GLY A 46 1.88 3.16 2.64
C GLY A 46 1.03 4.05 3.57
N LYS A 47 -0.12 4.52 3.06
CA LYS A 47 -1.10 5.34 3.81
C LYS A 47 -2.27 4.54 4.42
N THR A 48 -2.31 3.23 4.19
CA THR A 48 -3.38 2.33 4.62
C THR A 48 -2.92 1.44 5.76
N SER A 49 -3.85 1.01 6.60
CA SER A 49 -3.57 0.15 7.74
C SER A 49 -4.62 -0.94 7.88
N GLY A 50 -4.33 -2.00 8.63
CA GLY A 50 -5.37 -2.98 8.92
C GLY A 50 -4.85 -4.21 9.62
N LYS A 51 -5.79 -5.08 9.98
CA LYS A 51 -5.49 -6.37 10.59
C LYS A 51 -5.59 -7.45 9.54
N VAL A 52 -4.58 -8.31 9.45
CA VAL A 52 -4.59 -9.46 8.57
C VAL A 52 -5.70 -10.42 9.02
N LYS A 53 -6.79 -10.51 8.25
CA LYS A 53 -7.92 -11.42 8.51
C LYS A 53 -7.70 -12.78 7.86
N ALA A 54 -7.16 -12.78 6.65
CA ALA A 54 -6.84 -13.98 5.90
C ALA A 54 -5.62 -13.73 5.02
N MET A 55 -4.88 -14.80 4.74
CA MET A 55 -3.77 -14.79 3.81
C MET A 55 -3.91 -15.96 2.84
N PHE A 56 -3.56 -15.72 1.59
CA PHE A 56 -3.60 -16.70 0.51
C PHE A 56 -2.26 -16.71 -0.22
N ASP A 57 -1.83 -17.89 -0.62
CA ASP A 57 -0.67 -18.07 -1.48
C ASP A 57 -1.01 -17.75 -2.95
N GLU A 58 -0.01 -17.76 -3.83
CA GLU A 58 -0.18 -17.54 -5.28
C GLU A 58 -1.18 -18.54 -5.93
N SER A 59 -1.29 -19.74 -5.37
CA SER A 59 -2.24 -20.77 -5.79
C SER A 59 -3.65 -20.57 -5.21
N GLY A 60 -3.90 -19.48 -4.47
CA GLY A 60 -5.20 -19.19 -3.82
C GLY A 60 -5.48 -20.04 -2.57
N LYS A 61 -4.51 -20.82 -2.10
CA LYS A 61 -4.65 -21.64 -0.89
C LYS A 61 -4.46 -20.77 0.36
N THR A 62 -5.32 -20.95 1.35
CA THR A 62 -5.19 -20.25 2.64
C THR A 62 -3.91 -20.68 3.38
N ILE A 63 -3.09 -19.70 3.77
CA ILE A 63 -1.87 -19.92 4.55
C ILE A 63 -1.95 -19.17 5.88
N LYS A 64 -1.31 -19.72 6.92
CA LYS A 64 -1.30 -19.11 8.26
C LYS A 64 -0.09 -18.22 8.50
N ILE A 65 1.02 -18.52 7.83
CA ILE A 65 2.31 -17.87 7.97
C ILE A 65 2.90 -17.73 6.57
N ALA A 66 3.36 -16.54 6.22
CA ALA A 66 4.14 -16.29 5.01
C ALA A 66 5.58 -15.97 5.40
N THR A 67 6.53 -16.75 4.90
CA THR A 67 7.96 -16.59 5.14
C THR A 67 8.59 -15.59 4.15
N PRO A 68 9.82 -15.10 4.40
CA PRO A 68 10.53 -14.27 3.45
C PRO A 68 10.58 -14.88 2.04
N SER A 69 10.57 -14.02 1.02
CA SER A 69 10.55 -14.36 -0.42
C SER A 69 9.26 -15.00 -0.93
N THR A 70 8.19 -15.01 -0.13
CA THR A 70 6.89 -15.55 -0.56
C THR A 70 5.94 -14.39 -0.91
N PRO A 71 5.33 -14.38 -2.11
CA PRO A 71 4.23 -13.49 -2.41
C PRO A 71 2.97 -13.98 -1.66
N VAL A 72 2.29 -13.07 -0.97
CA VAL A 72 1.08 -13.40 -0.20
C VAL A 72 -0.02 -12.40 -0.48
N SER A 73 -1.22 -12.91 -0.76
CA SER A 73 -2.43 -12.11 -0.87
C SER A 73 -3.05 -11.95 0.52
N VAL A 74 -3.09 -10.71 1.00
CA VAL A 74 -3.59 -10.34 2.32
C VAL A 74 -4.98 -9.74 2.19
N LEU A 75 -5.90 -10.17 3.04
CA LEU A 75 -7.21 -9.59 3.21
C LEU A 75 -7.31 -8.92 4.59
N GLY A 76 -7.88 -7.72 4.64
CA GLY A 76 -8.24 -7.05 5.91
C GLY A 76 -7.70 -5.63 6.09
N LEU A 77 -7.11 -5.05 5.04
CA LEU A 77 -6.73 -3.64 5.03
C LEU A 77 -7.96 -2.73 4.92
N ASP A 78 -7.85 -1.52 5.47
CA ASP A 78 -8.88 -0.47 5.44
C ASP A 78 -8.99 0.25 4.08
N GLY A 79 -8.02 0.02 3.19
CA GLY A 79 -7.96 0.57 1.85
C GLY A 79 -7.02 -0.25 0.96
N ALA A 80 -7.01 0.07 -0.33
CA ALA A 80 -6.03 -0.46 -1.26
C ALA A 80 -4.73 0.38 -1.17
N PRO A 81 -3.61 -0.18 -0.69
CA PRO A 81 -2.30 0.46 -0.80
C PRO A 81 -1.87 0.59 -2.26
N GLN A 82 -0.89 1.46 -2.52
CA GLN A 82 -0.36 1.62 -3.87
C GLN A 82 0.70 0.55 -4.16
N ALA A 83 0.79 0.09 -5.40
CA ALA A 83 1.87 -0.77 -5.85
C ALA A 83 3.23 -0.09 -5.59
N GLY A 84 4.18 -0.84 -5.04
CA GLY A 84 5.48 -0.33 -4.62
C GLY A 84 5.51 0.29 -3.22
N ASP A 85 4.38 0.47 -2.54
CA ASP A 85 4.37 0.96 -1.17
C ASP A 85 5.11 -0.03 -0.24
N PRO A 86 5.98 0.46 0.65
CA PRO A 86 6.56 -0.39 1.68
C PRO A 86 5.48 -0.74 2.70
N PHE A 87 5.53 -1.98 3.19
CA PHE A 87 4.73 -2.41 4.31
C PHE A 87 5.57 -2.87 5.49
N LYS A 88 4.97 -2.75 6.67
CA LYS A 88 5.56 -3.22 7.93
C LYS A 88 4.48 -3.73 8.88
N VAL A 89 4.77 -4.82 9.58
CA VAL A 89 3.98 -5.29 10.71
C VAL A 89 4.35 -4.52 11.97
N LEU A 90 3.32 -4.06 12.67
CA LEU A 90 3.41 -3.34 13.93
C LEU A 90 2.72 -4.16 15.03
N GLU A 91 3.19 -3.99 16.26
CA GLU A 91 2.63 -4.69 17.43
C GLU A 91 1.32 -4.03 17.90
N ASP A 92 1.24 -2.69 17.79
CA ASP A 92 0.08 -1.91 18.20
C ASP A 92 -0.73 -1.40 17.00
N GLU A 93 -2.03 -1.72 17.00
CA GLU A 93 -3.01 -1.21 16.06
C GLU A 93 -3.10 0.33 16.07
N LYS A 94 -3.01 0.93 17.27
CA LYS A 94 -3.13 2.38 17.43
C LYS A 94 -2.00 3.11 16.75
N GLU A 95 -0.78 2.58 16.86
CA GLU A 95 0.40 3.14 16.20
C GLU A 95 0.24 3.08 14.68
N ALA A 96 -0.18 1.93 14.14
CA ALA A 96 -0.44 1.76 12.71
C ALA A 96 -1.45 2.79 12.19
N LYS A 97 -2.59 2.92 12.88
CA LYS A 97 -3.66 3.87 12.51
C LYS A 97 -3.20 5.33 12.59
N LEU A 98 -2.40 5.68 13.59
CA LEU A 98 -1.90 7.05 13.76
C LEU A 98 -0.92 7.43 12.64
N ILE A 99 -0.01 6.52 12.28
CA ILE A 99 0.92 6.74 11.16
C ILE A 99 0.17 6.83 9.83
N ALA A 100 -0.79 5.93 9.58
CA ALA A 100 -1.61 5.94 8.37
C ALA A 100 -2.41 7.25 8.23
N SER A 101 -3.05 7.69 9.32
CA SER A 101 -3.83 8.94 9.36
C SER A 101 -2.94 10.15 9.08
N LYS A 102 -1.76 10.21 9.70
CA LYS A 102 -0.79 11.29 9.49
C LYS A 102 -0.30 11.34 8.04
N ARG A 103 0.03 10.18 7.45
CA ARG A 103 0.43 10.09 6.03
C ARG A 103 -0.69 10.52 5.09
N THR A 104 -1.92 10.10 5.36
CA THR A 104 -3.10 10.48 4.56
C THR A 104 -3.34 11.99 4.61
N GLN A 105 -3.21 12.61 5.78
CA GLN A 105 -3.34 14.06 5.93
C GLN A 105 -2.25 14.80 5.13
N LEU A 106 -0.99 14.39 5.26
CA LEU A 106 0.13 14.99 4.53
C LEU A 106 -0.06 14.94 3.01
N VAL A 107 -0.50 13.79 2.48
CA VAL A 107 -0.77 13.62 1.05
C VAL A 107 -1.92 14.53 0.61
N ARG A 108 -2.98 14.65 1.41
CA ARG A 108 -4.09 15.58 1.11
C ARG A 108 -3.63 17.03 1.07
N GLU A 109 -2.83 17.46 2.03
CA GLU A 109 -2.29 18.82 2.09
C GLU A 109 -1.37 19.13 0.90
N GLN A 110 -0.52 18.18 0.50
CA GLN A 110 0.33 18.33 -0.69
C GLN A 110 -0.51 18.43 -1.97
N ASN A 111 -1.51 17.57 -2.15
CA ASN A 111 -2.37 17.60 -3.34
C ASN A 111 -3.10 18.93 -3.49
N VAL A 112 -3.62 19.49 -2.39
CA VAL A 112 -4.26 20.81 -2.39
C VAL A 112 -3.28 21.93 -2.74
N ARG A 113 -2.02 21.85 -2.29
CA ARG A 113 -0.97 22.84 -2.61
C ARG A 113 -0.57 22.77 -4.09
N THR A 114 -0.37 21.58 -4.64
CA THR A 114 -0.02 21.39 -6.06
C THR A 114 -1.14 21.87 -6.98
N GLN A 115 -2.40 21.61 -6.63
CA GLN A 115 -3.55 22.14 -7.39
C GLN A 115 -3.63 23.67 -7.37
N LYS A 116 -3.21 24.33 -6.28
CA LYS A 116 -3.14 25.80 -6.22
C LYS A 116 -2.00 26.39 -7.05
N GLN A 117 -0.96 25.62 -7.41
CA GLN A 117 0.13 26.13 -8.26
C GLN A 117 -0.19 26.07 -9.75
N LEU A 118 -0.95 25.06 -10.22
CA LEU A 118 -1.61 25.09 -11.54
C LEU A 118 -2.83 26.02 -11.49
N THR A 119 -2.60 27.32 -11.39
CA THR A 119 -3.68 28.31 -11.46
C THR A 119 -4.25 28.41 -12.88
N LEU A 120 -5.45 28.98 -13.02
CA LEU A 120 -6.08 29.28 -14.32
C LEU A 120 -5.15 30.05 -15.28
N ASP A 121 -4.15 30.75 -14.76
CA ASP A 121 -3.23 31.57 -15.55
C ASP A 121 -2.28 30.71 -16.41
N GLU A 122 -1.80 29.57 -15.90
CA GLU A 122 -1.01 28.60 -16.67
C GLU A 122 -1.84 27.84 -17.70
N ILE A 123 -3.09 27.51 -17.34
CA ILE A 123 -4.05 26.87 -18.27
C ILE A 123 -4.43 27.85 -19.38
N GLY A 124 -4.69 29.12 -19.06
CA GLY A 124 -4.97 30.18 -20.03
C GLY A 124 -3.81 30.44 -20.99
N ARG A 125 -2.56 30.44 -20.49
CA ARG A 125 -1.36 30.50 -21.36
C ARG A 125 -1.24 29.27 -22.27
N ARG A 126 -1.46 28.06 -21.76
CA ARG A 126 -1.38 26.84 -22.58
C ARG A 126 -2.49 26.75 -23.63
N ILE A 127 -3.70 27.24 -23.33
CA ILE A 127 -4.78 27.38 -24.33
C ILE A 127 -4.38 28.38 -25.42
N ALA A 128 -3.77 29.52 -25.05
CA ALA A 128 -3.30 30.52 -26.01
C ALA A 128 -2.15 30.03 -26.91
N ILE A 129 -1.40 29.02 -26.49
CA ILE A 129 -0.23 28.48 -27.21
C ILE A 129 -0.59 27.31 -28.15
N GLY A 130 -1.86 26.85 -28.17
CA GLY A 130 -2.39 26.01 -29.26
C GLY A 130 -1.88 24.56 -29.32
N ASP A 131 -1.35 24.04 -28.21
CA ASP A 131 -0.66 22.73 -28.19
C ASP A 131 -1.56 21.61 -27.62
N PHE A 132 -2.68 21.36 -28.30
CA PHE A 132 -3.47 20.14 -28.07
C PHE A 132 -3.74 19.45 -29.41
N LYS A 133 -2.79 18.62 -29.85
CA LYS A 133 -3.08 17.57 -30.82
C LYS A 133 -3.52 16.32 -30.05
N GLU A 134 -4.82 16.08 -30.04
CA GLU A 134 -5.38 14.75 -29.77
C GLU A 134 -4.77 13.74 -30.76
N LEU A 135 -4.04 12.76 -30.24
CA LEU A 135 -3.68 11.57 -31.00
C LEU A 135 -4.94 10.71 -31.13
N LYS A 136 -5.39 10.56 -32.38
CA LYS A 136 -6.40 9.60 -32.83
C LYS A 136 -5.75 8.25 -33.15
#